data_AF-A0A067GS49-F1
#
_entry.id   AF-A0A067GS49-F1
#
_cell.length_a   1.000
_cell.length_b   1.000
_cell.length_c   1.000
_cell.angle_alpha   90.00
_cell.angle_beta   90.00
_cell.angle_gamma   90.00
#
_symmetry.space_group_name_H-M   'P 1'
#
loop_
_entity.id
_entity.type
_entity.pdbx_description
1 polymer ?
#
loop_
_entity_poly.entity_id
_entity_poly.type
_entity_poly.pdbx_seq_one_letter_code
_entity_poly.pdbx_strand_id
1 'polypeptide(L)'
;MAHQLIASVPAANFTRLQPRSCISSVGSLNISNSNGFRASPVQCTAANATSVCEKAISNRRSANYQPSMWGYDYLQSLSNEYVVESYAQRIEKLKGEVRLMLENKEVDYVDALHQLEIVDNLQRLGVSYHFEDEIKRFLSRIYNERNSRSSYHAKEKQESSLYAVALEFRLLRQHGFDMHAQDVRVAVGTLSLFMDEKGKLKSCLGDDIKGILALYEAAYLLVEEESNIFNEAINFTTTHLKEYVKHNNNDDDGYLSTLVEHALELPLHWRMVRLEARWFIDMYQRGPDVNQVLVELAKLDFNAVQAEHQEELKYVSRWWRKTGLGELHFARDRIMENFFWALGEVWEPQFGYCRRMSTKANALITTIDDVYDVYGTLDELELFTNAVERWDVNAMDQLPYYMKLCFLVLHNSTNEMAFDVLKKQGVHIIPYLKKAWADMCKSFLLEAKWYSSGYIPTLEEYMDNAWISVSGPVILLHAYTLIANPPTKEALQFLEEYPNIIRWPSMIFRLANDLATSSDEVKRGDVPKAIQCYMHETGASESDAREHIRDLITATWMKMNSKDGDENPDHLLLSNNFIRFAINLARMAQCTYQNGDGHTIQHKSKNRVLPLLVHPVSLINL
;
A
#
# COMPACT_ATOMS: atom_id res chain seq x y z
N MET A 1 49.98 41.76 -11.34
CA MET A 1 49.99 42.10 -12.78
C MET A 1 48.65 41.62 -13.33
N ALA A 2 47.58 42.43 -13.40
CA ALA A 2 47.30 43.50 -14.38
C ALA A 2 47.43 42.98 -15.83
N HIS A 3 46.46 43.02 -16.75
CA HIS A 3 45.31 43.91 -17.05
C HIS A 3 44.16 43.09 -17.71
N GLN A 4 42.88 43.29 -17.38
CA GLN A 4 41.87 44.13 -18.08
C GLN A 4 41.70 43.92 -19.60
N LEU A 5 40.50 43.53 -20.04
CA LEU A 5 39.70 44.23 -21.05
C LEU A 5 38.21 43.84 -21.00
N ILE A 6 37.38 44.86 -21.13
CA ILE A 6 35.92 44.93 -21.01
C ILE A 6 35.30 44.86 -22.42
N ALA A 7 34.17 44.17 -22.60
CA ALA A 7 33.18 44.54 -23.61
C ALA A 7 31.75 44.03 -23.29
N SER A 8 30.87 45.03 -23.20
CA SER A 8 29.41 45.13 -23.15
C SER A 8 28.49 44.02 -23.70
N VAL A 9 27.40 43.85 -22.94
CA VAL A 9 26.12 43.14 -23.20
C VAL A 9 25.23 43.87 -24.21
N PRO A 10 24.40 43.17 -25.01
CA PRO A 10 23.14 43.70 -25.52
C PRO A 10 21.93 43.14 -24.76
N ALA A 11 21.09 44.06 -24.26
CA ALA A 11 19.80 43.79 -23.65
C ALA A 11 18.76 43.40 -24.71
N ALA A 12 17.96 42.37 -24.44
CA ALA A 12 16.74 42.07 -25.18
C ALA A 12 15.53 42.12 -24.23
N ASN A 13 14.66 43.09 -24.48
CA ASN A 13 13.44 43.36 -23.74
C ASN A 13 12.38 42.27 -23.98
N PHE A 14 11.85 41.72 -22.89
CA PHE A 14 10.61 40.94 -22.89
C PHE A 14 9.40 41.88 -22.90
N THR A 15 8.69 41.98 -24.02
CA THR A 15 7.36 42.59 -24.07
C THR A 15 6.31 41.64 -23.48
N ARG A 16 5.78 42.01 -22.31
CA ARG A 16 4.56 41.47 -21.70
C ARG A 16 3.34 41.82 -22.56
N LEU A 17 2.59 40.82 -23.00
CA LEU A 17 1.22 40.99 -23.47
C LEU A 17 0.28 41.03 -22.26
N GLN A 18 -0.47 42.13 -22.11
CA GLN A 18 -1.52 42.29 -21.11
C GLN A 18 -2.86 41.67 -21.58
N PRO A 19 -3.69 41.16 -20.66
CA PRO A 19 -5.03 40.67 -20.97
C PRO A 19 -6.01 41.83 -21.15
N ARG A 20 -6.79 41.80 -22.25
CA ARG A 20 -7.88 42.75 -22.50
C ARG A 20 -9.08 42.43 -21.60
N SER A 21 -9.45 43.39 -20.78
CA SER A 21 -10.72 43.49 -20.08
C SER A 21 -11.81 44.02 -21.02
N CYS A 22 -12.94 43.33 -21.10
CA CYS A 22 -14.17 43.89 -21.67
C CYS A 22 -15.01 44.47 -20.53
N ILE A 23 -15.03 45.79 -20.41
CA ILE A 23 -15.95 46.54 -19.56
C ILE A 23 -17.11 47.03 -20.42
N SER A 24 -18.30 46.83 -19.89
CA SER A 24 -19.61 47.33 -20.30
C SER A 24 -19.64 48.84 -20.51
N SER A 25 -20.24 49.28 -21.61
CA SER A 25 -20.71 50.67 -21.74
C SER A 25 -22.24 50.67 -21.76
N VAL A 26 -22.80 51.34 -20.75
CA VAL A 26 -24.20 51.69 -20.59
C VAL A 26 -24.44 52.94 -21.44
N GLY A 27 -25.36 52.85 -22.40
CA GLY A 27 -25.87 53.98 -23.16
C GLY A 27 -27.38 54.07 -22.99
N SER A 28 -27.83 55.02 -22.17
CA SER A 28 -29.23 55.34 -21.90
C SER A 28 -29.82 56.22 -23.00
N LEU A 29 -31.03 55.92 -23.48
CA LEU A 29 -31.94 56.89 -24.11
C LEU A 29 -33.40 56.46 -23.91
N ASN A 30 -34.25 57.44 -23.58
CA ASN A 30 -35.58 57.33 -22.98
C ASN A 30 -36.74 57.05 -23.97
N ILE A 31 -37.66 56.19 -23.50
CA ILE A 31 -39.14 56.18 -23.55
C ILE A 31 -39.87 56.98 -24.66
N SER A 32 -40.73 56.27 -25.44
CA SER A 32 -42.15 56.64 -25.63
C SER A 32 -43.01 55.45 -26.12
N ASN A 33 -44.23 55.37 -25.60
CA ASN A 33 -45.25 54.32 -25.80
C ASN A 33 -45.84 54.29 -27.22
N SER A 34 -46.20 53.10 -27.73
CA SER A 34 -47.59 52.74 -28.08
C SER A 34 -47.73 51.37 -28.77
N ASN A 35 -48.81 50.67 -28.41
CA ASN A 35 -49.62 49.72 -29.17
C ASN A 35 -49.04 48.37 -29.63
N GLY A 36 -49.23 47.38 -28.75
CA GLY A 36 -50.19 46.29 -28.95
C GLY A 36 -50.03 45.35 -30.14
N PHE A 37 -49.48 44.16 -29.91
CA PHE A 37 -49.87 42.92 -30.58
C PHE A 37 -49.71 41.72 -29.63
N ARG A 38 -50.78 40.92 -29.50
CA ARG A 38 -50.82 39.63 -28.78
C ARG A 38 -49.91 38.64 -29.51
N ALA A 39 -48.93 38.06 -28.80
CA ALA A 39 -48.17 36.90 -29.26
C ALA A 39 -48.62 35.65 -28.50
N SER A 40 -49.10 34.65 -29.25
CA SER A 40 -49.42 33.30 -28.77
C SER A 40 -48.14 32.56 -28.33
N PRO A 41 -48.23 31.62 -27.37
CA PRO A 41 -47.05 30.88 -26.93
C PRO A 41 -46.62 29.88 -27.99
N VAL A 42 -45.39 30.03 -28.50
CA VAL A 42 -44.73 29.05 -29.35
C VAL A 42 -44.34 27.85 -28.47
N GLN A 43 -45.06 26.75 -28.62
CA GLN A 43 -44.62 25.44 -28.15
C GLN A 43 -43.46 24.97 -29.03
N CYS A 44 -42.24 24.99 -28.50
CA CYS A 44 -41.11 24.29 -29.12
C CYS A 44 -41.21 22.80 -28.78
N THR A 45 -41.70 22.01 -29.73
CA THR A 45 -41.58 20.55 -29.76
C THR A 45 -40.10 20.16 -29.83
N ALA A 46 -39.63 19.38 -28.85
CA ALA A 46 -38.32 18.76 -28.88
C ALA A 46 -38.23 17.84 -30.10
N ALA A 47 -37.29 18.14 -31.01
CA ALA A 47 -36.95 17.23 -32.08
C ALA A 47 -36.26 15.99 -31.47
N ASN A 48 -36.85 14.83 -31.68
CA ASN A 48 -36.22 13.55 -31.37
C ASN A 48 -34.84 13.50 -32.04
N ALA A 49 -33.78 13.41 -31.22
CA ALA A 49 -32.47 13.00 -31.71
C ALA A 49 -32.65 11.61 -32.33
N THR A 50 -32.48 11.56 -33.65
CA THR A 50 -32.37 10.33 -34.43
C THR A 50 -31.33 9.44 -33.76
N SER A 51 -31.80 8.33 -33.18
CA SER A 51 -30.92 7.25 -32.75
C SER A 51 -30.25 6.69 -34.00
N VAL A 52 -28.94 6.89 -34.10
CA VAL A 52 -28.12 6.02 -34.94
C VAL A 52 -28.09 4.69 -34.20
N CYS A 53 -29.02 3.83 -34.57
CA CYS A 53 -29.11 2.47 -34.12
C CYS A 53 -28.06 1.65 -34.87
N GLU A 54 -26.82 1.64 -34.37
CA GLU A 54 -25.96 0.48 -34.61
C GLU A 54 -26.41 -0.63 -33.66
N LYS A 55 -27.47 -1.34 -34.08
CA LYS A 55 -27.73 -2.70 -33.63
C LYS A 55 -26.68 -3.63 -34.24
N ALA A 56 -25.46 -3.56 -33.71
CA ALA A 56 -24.71 -4.79 -33.48
C ALA A 56 -25.10 -5.21 -32.06
N ILE A 57 -25.81 -6.32 -31.92
CA ILE A 57 -25.95 -6.96 -30.61
C ILE A 57 -24.55 -7.48 -30.27
N SER A 58 -23.68 -6.64 -29.71
CA SER A 58 -22.48 -7.13 -29.06
C SER A 58 -22.96 -7.73 -27.74
N ASN A 59 -22.93 -9.06 -27.61
CA ASN A 59 -23.14 -9.76 -26.34
C ASN A 59 -21.95 -9.44 -25.40
N ARG A 60 -21.86 -8.20 -24.93
CA ARG A 60 -20.86 -7.74 -23.96
C ARG A 60 -21.17 -8.37 -22.61
N ARG A 61 -20.17 -8.94 -21.96
CA ARG A 61 -20.33 -9.37 -20.56
C ARG A 61 -20.40 -8.13 -19.67
N SER A 62 -21.05 -8.29 -18.53
CA SER A 62 -21.13 -7.31 -17.46
C SER A 62 -20.98 -8.04 -16.15
N ALA A 63 -20.12 -7.55 -15.27
CA ALA A 63 -19.98 -8.06 -13.91
C ALA A 63 -21.03 -7.50 -12.94
N ASN A 64 -21.92 -6.61 -13.40
CA ASN A 64 -22.98 -5.98 -12.60
C ASN A 64 -22.45 -5.28 -11.34
N TYR A 65 -21.33 -4.56 -11.50
CA TYR A 65 -20.72 -3.81 -10.40
C TYR A 65 -21.69 -2.79 -9.80
N GLN A 66 -21.64 -2.67 -8.48
CA GLN A 66 -22.40 -1.65 -7.76
C GLN A 66 -21.75 -0.28 -7.92
N PRO A 67 -22.54 0.81 -7.98
CA PRO A 67 -22.01 2.18 -8.03
C PRO A 67 -21.21 2.51 -6.76
N SER A 68 -20.38 3.55 -6.81
CA SER A 68 -19.66 3.99 -5.61
C SER A 68 -20.64 4.37 -4.49
N MET A 69 -20.37 3.91 -3.28
CA MET A 69 -21.12 4.30 -2.09
C MET A 69 -20.69 5.68 -1.56
N TRP A 70 -19.58 6.21 -2.08
CA TRP A 70 -18.98 7.48 -1.69
C TRP A 70 -19.28 8.53 -2.74
N GLY A 71 -20.41 9.24 -2.59
CA GLY A 71 -20.80 10.28 -3.53
C GLY A 71 -19.74 11.37 -3.68
N TYR A 72 -19.58 11.91 -4.89
CA TYR A 72 -18.59 12.96 -5.16
C TYR A 72 -18.72 14.15 -4.20
N ASP A 73 -19.94 14.64 -3.97
CA ASP A 73 -20.18 15.78 -3.06
C ASP A 73 -19.84 15.43 -1.62
N TYR A 74 -20.07 14.18 -1.19
CA TYR A 74 -19.64 13.70 0.12
C TYR A 74 -18.11 13.74 0.25
N LEU A 75 -17.37 13.21 -0.73
CA LEU A 75 -15.91 13.26 -0.75
C LEU A 75 -15.39 14.70 -0.71
N GLN A 76 -16.00 15.61 -1.48
CA GLN A 76 -15.62 17.03 -1.46
C GLN A 76 -15.99 17.74 -0.13
N SER A 77 -17.01 17.27 0.57
CA SER A 77 -17.47 17.84 1.84
C SER A 77 -16.67 17.40 3.06
N LEU A 78 -15.81 16.38 2.95
CA LEU A 78 -14.97 15.93 4.06
C LEU A 78 -14.20 17.12 4.64
N SER A 79 -14.16 17.24 5.96
CA SER A 79 -13.44 18.34 6.61
C SER A 79 -12.91 17.86 7.94
N ASN A 80 -11.75 18.37 8.32
CA ASN A 80 -11.09 18.00 9.56
C ASN A 80 -10.60 19.28 10.26
N GLU A 81 -10.99 19.46 11.51
CA GLU A 81 -10.70 20.65 12.33
C GLU A 81 -9.30 20.63 12.95
N TYR A 82 -8.55 19.54 12.82
CA TYR A 82 -7.23 19.36 13.46
C TYR A 82 -6.07 20.00 12.69
N VAL A 83 -6.35 20.92 11.76
CA VAL A 83 -5.36 21.72 11.01
C VAL A 83 -5.06 23.07 11.68
N VAL A 84 -5.38 23.21 12.97
CA VAL A 84 -5.18 24.46 13.73
C VAL A 84 -3.74 24.57 14.22
N GLU A 85 -3.16 25.77 14.11
CA GLU A 85 -1.77 26.08 14.49
C GLU A 85 -1.44 25.65 15.93
N SER A 86 -2.39 25.75 16.86
CA SER A 86 -2.22 25.30 18.25
C SER A 86 -1.91 23.80 18.37
N TYR A 87 -2.51 22.95 17.53
CA TYR A 87 -2.22 21.52 17.53
C TYR A 87 -0.83 21.23 16.97
N ALA A 88 -0.41 21.93 15.91
CA ALA A 88 0.94 21.81 15.37
C ALA A 88 2.00 22.18 16.43
N GLN A 89 1.80 23.27 17.17
CA GLN A 89 2.69 23.67 18.27
C GLN A 89 2.74 22.62 19.40
N ARG A 90 1.58 22.02 19.75
CA ARG A 90 1.53 20.96 20.77
C ARG A 90 2.25 19.69 20.32
N ILE A 91 2.06 19.28 19.06
CA ILE A 91 2.76 18.15 18.45
C ILE A 91 4.28 18.34 18.54
N GLU A 92 4.81 19.51 18.17
CA GLU A 92 6.25 19.77 18.25
C GLU A 92 6.80 19.73 19.68
N LYS A 93 6.03 20.24 20.66
CA LYS A 93 6.40 20.10 22.07
C LYS A 93 6.48 18.63 22.50
N LEU A 94 5.46 17.83 22.17
CA LEU A 94 5.41 16.42 22.51
C LEU A 94 6.55 15.62 21.83
N LYS A 95 6.88 15.94 20.58
CA LYS A 95 8.06 15.36 19.91
C LYS A 95 9.35 15.66 20.69
N GLY A 96 9.51 16.87 21.22
CA GLY A 96 10.63 17.23 22.08
C GLY A 96 10.70 16.37 23.35
N GLU A 97 9.57 16.16 24.02
CA GLU A 97 9.47 15.29 25.21
C GLU A 97 9.84 13.84 24.88
N VAL A 98 9.37 13.29 23.75
CA VAL A 98 9.72 11.93 23.30
C VAL A 98 11.20 11.79 22.95
N ARG A 99 11.83 12.79 22.31
CA ARG A 99 13.27 12.76 22.03
C ARG A 99 14.09 12.63 23.31
N LEU A 100 13.70 13.33 24.37
CA LEU A 100 14.36 13.20 25.67
C LEU A 100 14.23 11.78 26.25
N MET A 101 13.09 11.10 26.04
CA MET A 101 12.91 9.71 26.45
C MET A 101 13.85 8.74 25.70
N LEU A 102 14.18 9.05 24.43
CA LEU A 102 15.06 8.23 23.59
C LEU A 102 16.57 8.51 23.81
N GLU A 103 16.93 9.65 24.42
CA GLU A 103 18.32 10.12 24.56
C GLU A 103 19.07 9.58 25.81
N ASN A 104 18.51 8.63 26.57
CA ASN A 104 19.15 8.09 27.77
C ASN A 104 20.55 7.47 27.49
N LYS A 105 21.57 8.07 28.13
CA LYS A 105 23.00 7.82 27.86
C LYS A 105 23.64 6.75 28.74
N GLU A 106 23.03 6.33 29.84
CA GLU A 106 23.53 5.28 30.73
C GLU A 106 22.51 4.16 30.85
N VAL A 107 22.82 2.98 30.33
CA VAL A 107 21.86 1.87 30.16
C VAL A 107 22.33 0.64 30.95
N ASP A 108 21.64 0.37 32.05
CA ASP A 108 21.50 -0.98 32.63
C ASP A 108 20.61 -1.82 31.69
N TYR A 109 20.71 -3.16 31.71
CA TYR A 109 19.79 -4.07 31.00
C TYR A 109 18.29 -3.72 31.17
N VAL A 110 17.85 -3.28 32.36
CA VAL A 110 16.46 -2.84 32.61
C VAL A 110 16.10 -1.60 31.78
N ASP A 111 17.06 -0.68 31.57
CA ASP A 111 16.87 0.51 30.73
C ASP A 111 16.86 0.15 29.22
N ALA A 112 17.54 -0.93 28.81
CA ALA A 112 17.53 -1.40 27.43
C ALA A 112 16.16 -1.99 27.02
N LEU A 113 15.55 -2.82 27.87
CA LEU A 113 14.21 -3.38 27.61
C LEU A 113 13.16 -2.26 27.54
N HIS A 114 13.19 -1.32 28.47
CA HIS A 114 12.27 -0.19 28.47
C HIS A 114 12.38 0.65 27.19
N GLN A 115 13.59 0.91 26.71
CA GLN A 115 13.79 1.64 25.45
C GLN A 115 13.29 0.83 24.23
N LEU A 116 13.47 -0.49 24.20
CA LEU A 116 12.87 -1.33 23.16
C LEU A 116 11.34 -1.24 23.17
N GLU A 117 10.70 -1.23 24.35
CA GLU A 117 9.25 -1.06 24.48
C GLU A 117 8.79 0.33 24.02
N ILE A 118 9.54 1.39 24.29
CA ILE A 118 9.24 2.73 23.76
C ILE A 118 9.32 2.73 22.23
N VAL A 119 10.36 2.13 21.64
CA VAL A 119 10.49 2.04 20.17
C VAL A 119 9.32 1.26 19.56
N ASP A 120 8.94 0.13 20.16
CA ASP A 120 7.79 -0.66 19.71
C ASP A 120 6.49 0.15 19.78
N ASN A 121 6.26 0.83 20.90
CA ASN A 121 5.08 1.68 21.07
C ASN A 121 5.05 2.82 20.06
N LEU A 122 6.17 3.49 19.78
CA LEU A 122 6.25 4.54 18.75
C LEU A 122 5.92 4.01 17.35
N GLN A 123 6.39 2.81 17.01
CA GLN A 123 6.08 2.17 15.73
C GLN A 123 4.61 1.80 15.62
N ARG A 124 4.08 1.12 16.65
CA ARG A 124 2.69 0.66 16.67
C ARG A 124 1.70 1.81 16.80
N LEU A 125 2.06 2.93 17.43
CA LEU A 125 1.25 4.16 17.47
C LEU A 125 1.32 4.97 16.17
N GLY A 126 2.17 4.57 15.21
CA GLY A 126 2.29 5.26 13.93
C GLY A 126 2.91 6.65 14.03
N VAL A 127 3.85 6.85 14.97
CA VAL A 127 4.57 8.13 15.16
C VAL A 127 6.09 7.98 15.08
N SER A 128 6.61 6.76 14.88
CA SER A 128 8.04 6.47 14.77
C SER A 128 8.75 7.22 13.64
N TYR A 129 8.03 7.59 12.57
CA TYR A 129 8.58 8.33 11.44
C TYR A 129 9.14 9.72 11.79
N HIS A 130 8.77 10.27 12.96
CA HIS A 130 9.36 11.50 13.49
C HIS A 130 10.72 11.32 14.18
N PHE A 131 11.11 10.07 14.43
CA PHE A 131 12.24 9.68 15.29
C PHE A 131 13.14 8.61 14.63
N GLU A 132 13.15 8.52 13.29
CA GLU A 132 13.88 7.47 12.57
C GLU A 132 15.38 7.45 12.92
N ASP A 133 15.99 8.63 13.07
CA ASP A 133 17.41 8.77 13.42
C ASP A 133 17.72 8.34 14.85
N GLU A 134 16.89 8.75 15.81
CA GLU A 134 16.98 8.37 17.23
C GLU A 134 16.85 6.85 17.37
N ILE A 135 15.82 6.26 16.76
CA ILE A 135 15.56 4.82 16.78
C ILE A 135 16.72 4.06 16.16
N LYS A 136 17.22 4.50 15.00
CA LYS A 136 18.35 3.86 14.32
C LYS A 136 19.61 3.89 15.18
N ARG A 137 19.93 5.02 15.82
CA ARG A 137 21.08 5.14 16.73
C ARG A 137 20.95 4.18 17.92
N PHE A 138 19.78 4.13 18.53
CA PHE A 138 19.51 3.24 19.66
C PHE A 138 19.68 1.76 19.27
N LEU A 139 19.02 1.31 18.21
CA LEU A 139 19.11 -0.08 17.75
C LEU A 139 20.53 -0.46 17.30
N SER A 140 21.28 0.48 16.69
CA SER A 140 22.69 0.27 16.36
C SER A 140 23.55 0.03 17.61
N ARG A 141 23.29 0.76 18.69
CA ARG A 141 23.98 0.56 19.97
C ARG A 141 23.71 -0.83 20.52
N ILE A 142 22.44 -1.23 20.60
CA ILE A 142 22.03 -2.57 21.09
C ILE A 142 22.69 -3.69 20.26
N TYR A 143 22.66 -3.56 18.93
CA TYR A 143 23.29 -4.50 18.01
C TYR A 143 24.81 -4.61 18.22
N ASN A 144 25.51 -3.49 18.36
CA ASN A 144 26.96 -3.47 18.54
C ASN A 144 27.38 -4.01 19.91
N GLU A 145 26.66 -3.68 20.98
CA GLU A 145 26.91 -4.20 22.33
C GLU A 145 26.74 -5.72 22.38
N ARG A 146 25.72 -6.23 21.70
CA ARG A 146 25.49 -7.66 21.54
C ARG A 146 26.68 -8.34 20.84
N ASN A 147 27.18 -7.76 19.76
CA ASN A 147 28.30 -8.34 18.99
C ASN A 147 29.66 -8.20 19.69
N SER A 148 29.82 -7.19 20.56
CA SER A 148 31.08 -6.91 21.26
C SER A 148 31.29 -7.78 22.52
N ARG A 149 30.24 -8.41 23.05
CA ARG A 149 30.34 -9.26 24.24
C ARG A 149 30.94 -10.63 23.87
N SER A 150 32.12 -10.93 24.41
CA SER A 150 32.77 -12.23 24.24
C SER A 150 31.91 -13.37 24.82
N SER A 151 32.05 -14.58 24.26
CA SER A 151 31.30 -15.79 24.62
C SER A 151 31.38 -16.19 26.10
N TYR A 152 32.26 -15.58 26.89
CA TYR A 152 32.40 -15.83 28.33
C TYR A 152 31.24 -15.25 29.18
N HIS A 153 30.52 -14.23 28.70
CA HIS A 153 29.35 -13.66 29.40
C HIS A 153 27.99 -14.25 28.93
N ALA A 154 27.99 -15.20 27.99
CA ALA A 154 26.76 -15.84 27.52
C ALA A 154 25.99 -16.61 28.61
N LYS A 155 26.64 -16.93 29.75
CA LYS A 155 25.98 -17.54 30.92
C LYS A 155 25.01 -16.60 31.65
N GLU A 156 25.20 -15.28 31.60
CA GLU A 156 24.23 -14.32 32.18
C GLU A 156 22.93 -14.22 31.35
N LYS A 157 22.96 -14.62 30.08
CA LYS A 157 21.76 -14.67 29.23
C LYS A 157 20.79 -15.80 29.59
N GLN A 158 21.21 -16.73 30.46
CA GLN A 158 20.33 -17.79 30.96
C GLN A 158 19.19 -17.25 31.86
N GLU A 159 19.25 -15.96 32.25
CA GLU A 159 18.22 -15.22 32.98
C GLU A 159 17.39 -14.24 32.11
N SER A 160 17.62 -14.18 30.79
CA SER A 160 16.88 -13.25 29.91
C SER A 160 15.45 -13.73 29.62
N SER A 161 14.46 -12.85 29.84
CA SER A 161 13.05 -13.17 29.56
C SER A 161 12.80 -13.44 28.08
N LEU A 162 11.93 -14.39 27.76
CA LEU A 162 11.54 -14.70 26.37
C LEU A 162 11.03 -13.45 25.66
N TYR A 163 10.21 -12.65 26.36
CA TYR A 163 9.70 -11.37 25.88
C TYR A 163 10.80 -10.42 25.40
N ALA A 164 11.78 -10.11 26.25
CA ALA A 164 12.85 -9.16 25.91
C ALA A 164 13.65 -9.61 24.69
N VAL A 165 13.95 -10.90 24.63
CA VAL A 165 14.75 -11.50 23.57
C VAL A 165 14.00 -11.50 22.23
N ALA A 166 12.72 -11.85 22.23
CA ALA A 166 11.89 -11.84 21.03
C ALA A 166 11.64 -10.40 20.53
N LEU A 167 11.42 -9.44 21.44
CA LEU A 167 11.26 -8.03 21.10
C LEU A 167 12.53 -7.42 20.49
N GLU A 168 13.69 -7.65 21.10
CA GLU A 168 15.00 -7.23 20.57
C GLU A 168 15.20 -7.77 19.15
N PHE A 169 14.98 -9.09 18.96
CA PHE A 169 15.12 -9.72 17.66
C PHE A 169 14.21 -9.09 16.61
N ARG A 170 12.91 -8.95 16.93
CA ARG A 170 11.92 -8.38 16.02
C ARG A 170 12.32 -6.97 15.57
N LEU A 171 12.64 -6.10 16.53
CA LEU A 171 13.00 -4.70 16.23
C LEU A 171 14.31 -4.61 15.44
N LEU A 172 15.35 -5.35 15.80
CA LEU A 172 16.61 -5.36 15.04
C LEU A 172 16.38 -5.83 13.60
N ARG A 173 15.61 -6.92 13.41
CA ARG A 173 15.36 -7.47 12.07
C ARG A 173 14.51 -6.55 11.20
N GLN A 174 13.47 -5.94 11.77
CA GLN A 174 12.62 -4.95 11.09
C GLN A 174 13.42 -3.73 10.60
N HIS A 175 14.48 -3.34 11.31
CA HIS A 175 15.37 -2.24 10.93
C HIS A 175 16.54 -2.66 10.05
N GLY A 176 16.55 -3.91 9.58
CA GLY A 176 17.56 -4.42 8.68
C GLY A 176 18.93 -4.58 9.34
N PHE A 177 19.00 -4.84 10.64
CA PHE A 177 20.25 -5.33 11.23
C PHE A 177 20.46 -6.77 10.79
N ASP A 178 21.66 -7.03 10.26
CA ASP A 178 22.03 -8.36 9.81
C ASP A 178 22.26 -9.27 11.02
N MET A 179 21.26 -10.11 11.29
CA MET A 179 21.34 -11.14 12.32
C MET A 179 21.93 -12.47 11.77
N HIS A 180 22.36 -12.50 10.50
CA HIS A 180 22.99 -13.63 9.79
C HIS A 180 24.52 -13.55 9.70
N ALA A 181 25.11 -12.37 9.52
CA ALA A 181 26.53 -12.17 9.13
C ALA A 181 27.61 -12.78 10.05
N GLN A 182 27.26 -13.34 11.20
CA GLN A 182 28.22 -14.08 12.02
C GLN A 182 27.80 -15.51 12.41
N ASP A 183 26.67 -15.98 11.89
CA ASP A 183 26.25 -17.38 11.82
C ASP A 183 24.71 -17.38 11.73
N VAL A 184 24.13 -18.23 10.89
CA VAL A 184 22.73 -18.71 11.02
C VAL A 184 22.40 -19.09 12.50
N ARG A 185 23.44 -19.43 13.28
CA ARG A 185 23.49 -19.60 14.75
C ARG A 185 23.17 -18.36 15.59
N VAL A 186 22.88 -17.17 15.07
CA VAL A 186 22.54 -15.98 15.92
C VAL A 186 21.03 -15.72 16.00
N ALA A 187 20.28 -15.83 14.90
CA ALA A 187 18.82 -15.92 14.95
C ALA A 187 18.38 -17.27 15.54
N VAL A 188 18.97 -18.37 15.04
CA VAL A 188 18.94 -19.69 15.71
C VAL A 188 19.46 -19.53 17.13
N GLY A 189 20.51 -18.76 17.41
CA GLY A 189 21.10 -18.59 18.75
C GLY A 189 20.25 -17.82 19.73
N THR A 190 19.33 -17.01 19.24
CA THR A 190 18.42 -16.20 20.06
C THR A 190 17.19 -17.02 20.44
N LEU A 191 16.67 -17.80 19.49
CA LEU A 191 15.53 -18.70 19.70
C LEU A 191 15.92 -20.06 20.30
N SER A 192 17.12 -20.57 20.02
CA SER A 192 17.64 -21.84 20.58
C SER A 192 17.99 -21.77 22.06
N LEU A 193 18.17 -20.58 22.64
CA LEU A 193 18.25 -20.43 24.11
C LEU A 193 17.01 -21.04 24.79
N PHE A 194 15.89 -21.01 24.07
CA PHE A 194 14.59 -21.50 24.49
C PHE A 194 14.28 -22.90 23.98
N MET A 195 15.18 -23.52 23.22
CA MET A 195 15.04 -24.88 22.73
C MET A 195 15.71 -25.90 23.66
N ASP A 196 15.21 -27.13 23.66
CA ASP A 196 15.81 -28.30 24.30
C ASP A 196 16.87 -28.95 23.40
N GLU A 197 17.50 -30.02 23.89
CA GLU A 197 18.52 -30.77 23.15
C GLU A 197 18.00 -31.43 21.85
N LYS A 198 16.66 -31.52 21.70
CA LYS A 198 15.98 -32.07 20.51
C LYS A 198 15.55 -30.96 19.54
N GLY A 199 15.88 -29.70 19.82
CA GLY A 199 15.50 -28.55 19.00
C GLY A 199 14.04 -28.12 19.19
N LYS A 200 13.36 -28.56 20.26
CA LYS A 200 11.97 -28.17 20.56
C LYS A 200 11.91 -27.06 21.59
N LEU A 201 10.94 -26.17 21.51
CA LEU A 201 10.76 -25.13 22.53
C LEU A 201 10.45 -25.76 23.90
N LYS A 202 11.13 -25.27 24.95
CA LYS A 202 11.01 -25.77 26.32
C LYS A 202 9.57 -25.58 26.82
N SER A 203 8.96 -26.65 27.33
CA SER A 203 7.57 -26.63 27.83
C SER A 203 7.36 -25.67 29.01
N CYS A 204 8.39 -25.38 29.80
CA CYS A 204 8.32 -24.43 30.91
C CYS A 204 8.06 -22.97 30.49
N LEU A 205 8.08 -22.68 29.18
CA LEU A 205 7.75 -21.37 28.63
C LEU A 205 6.23 -21.15 28.49
N GLY A 206 5.42 -22.21 28.63
CA GLY A 206 3.97 -22.19 28.39
C GLY A 206 3.20 -21.17 29.23
N ASP A 207 3.74 -20.78 30.39
CA ASP A 207 3.11 -19.84 31.33
C ASP A 207 3.44 -18.36 31.02
N ASP A 208 4.47 -18.05 30.22
CA ASP A 208 4.87 -16.67 29.84
C ASP A 208 4.13 -16.21 28.57
N ILE A 209 2.84 -15.92 28.69
CA ILE A 209 2.00 -15.54 27.53
C ILE A 209 2.50 -14.28 26.82
N LYS A 210 3.01 -13.28 27.57
CA LYS A 210 3.60 -12.06 26.99
C LYS A 210 4.84 -12.40 26.16
N GLY A 211 5.71 -13.28 26.65
CA GLY A 211 6.86 -13.81 25.91
C GLY A 211 6.48 -14.65 24.69
N ILE A 212 5.48 -15.53 24.81
CA ILE A 212 4.97 -16.35 23.70
C ILE A 212 4.40 -15.47 22.59
N LEU A 213 3.64 -14.43 22.94
CA LEU A 213 3.12 -13.46 21.96
C LEU A 213 4.24 -12.71 21.25
N ALA A 214 5.26 -12.24 21.98
CA ALA A 214 6.41 -11.59 21.35
C ALA A 214 7.18 -12.54 20.43
N LEU A 215 7.31 -13.81 20.81
CA LEU A 215 7.92 -14.85 19.98
C LEU A 215 7.11 -15.13 18.71
N TYR A 216 5.78 -15.22 18.82
CA TYR A 216 4.88 -15.37 17.68
C TYR A 216 5.11 -14.25 16.66
N GLU A 217 5.12 -13.00 17.11
CA GLU A 217 5.33 -11.83 16.24
C GLU A 217 6.73 -11.79 15.64
N ALA A 218 7.75 -12.20 16.40
CA ALA A 218 9.13 -12.30 15.93
C ALA A 218 9.31 -13.37 14.86
N ALA A 219 8.62 -14.51 14.96
CA ALA A 219 8.77 -15.62 14.03
C ALA A 219 8.40 -15.24 12.59
N TYR A 220 7.45 -14.32 12.38
CA TYR A 220 7.06 -13.87 11.03
C TYR A 220 8.11 -13.03 10.29
N LEU A 221 9.24 -12.72 10.93
CA LEU A 221 10.42 -12.09 10.29
C LEU A 221 11.50 -13.08 9.86
N LEU A 222 11.30 -14.38 10.10
CA LEU A 222 12.23 -15.41 9.69
C LEU A 222 12.27 -15.55 8.15
N VAL A 223 13.40 -16.06 7.66
CA VAL A 223 13.68 -16.25 6.22
C VAL A 223 13.64 -17.73 5.83
N GLU A 224 13.70 -18.03 4.53
CA GLU A 224 13.51 -19.39 3.99
C GLU A 224 14.49 -20.42 4.60
N GLU A 225 15.73 -19.99 4.86
CA GLU A 225 16.79 -20.78 5.50
C GLU A 225 16.47 -21.12 6.98
N GLU A 226 15.55 -20.37 7.59
CA GLU A 226 15.10 -20.52 8.99
C GLU A 226 13.72 -21.22 9.09
N SER A 227 13.22 -21.82 8.00
CA SER A 227 11.90 -22.47 7.90
C SER A 227 11.62 -23.53 8.98
N ASN A 228 12.62 -24.33 9.35
CA ASN A 228 12.45 -25.32 10.43
C ASN A 228 12.15 -24.66 11.78
N ILE A 229 12.79 -23.52 12.07
CA ILE A 229 12.59 -22.77 13.31
C ILE A 229 11.25 -22.07 13.28
N PHE A 230 10.89 -21.50 12.12
CA PHE A 230 9.58 -20.90 11.90
C PHE A 230 8.46 -21.90 12.21
N ASN A 231 8.52 -23.10 11.64
CA ASN A 231 7.49 -24.13 11.85
C ASN A 231 7.36 -24.54 13.33
N GLU A 232 8.47 -24.76 14.04
CA GLU A 232 8.44 -25.08 15.47
C GLU A 232 7.89 -23.91 16.31
N ALA A 233 8.38 -22.68 16.07
CA ALA A 233 7.97 -21.50 16.81
C ALA A 233 6.49 -21.18 16.59
N ILE A 234 6.01 -21.20 15.35
CA ILE A 234 4.61 -20.94 15.02
C ILE A 234 3.71 -22.02 15.59
N ASN A 235 4.08 -23.30 15.49
CA ASN A 235 3.28 -24.38 16.07
C ASN A 235 3.16 -24.26 17.60
N PHE A 236 4.30 -24.07 18.28
CA PHE A 236 4.34 -23.90 19.74
C PHE A 236 3.52 -22.69 20.18
N THR A 237 3.80 -21.52 19.62
CA THR A 237 3.16 -20.26 20.04
C THR A 237 1.68 -20.24 19.72
N THR A 238 1.27 -20.63 18.50
CA THR A 238 -0.14 -20.66 18.11
C THR A 238 -0.96 -21.59 19.00
N THR A 239 -0.40 -22.73 19.40
CA THR A 239 -1.07 -23.68 20.30
C THR A 239 -1.35 -23.04 21.66
N HIS A 240 -0.32 -22.52 22.32
CA HIS A 240 -0.46 -21.92 23.65
C HIS A 240 -1.31 -20.64 23.64
N LEU A 241 -1.18 -19.79 22.63
CA LEU A 241 -1.98 -18.57 22.49
C LEU A 241 -3.47 -18.89 22.29
N LYS A 242 -3.81 -19.90 21.48
CA LYS A 242 -5.20 -20.36 21.33
C LYS A 242 -5.76 -20.99 22.60
N GLU A 243 -4.93 -21.70 23.36
CA GLU A 243 -5.32 -22.25 24.67
C GLU A 243 -5.57 -21.12 25.69
N TYR A 244 -4.70 -20.11 25.75
CA TYR A 244 -4.86 -18.94 26.61
C TYR A 244 -6.19 -18.22 26.36
N VAL A 245 -6.51 -17.90 25.09
CA VAL A 245 -7.77 -17.24 24.73
C VAL A 245 -8.98 -18.08 25.14
N LYS A 246 -8.94 -19.40 24.94
CA LYS A 246 -10.06 -20.29 25.34
C LYS A 246 -10.33 -20.29 26.83
N HIS A 247 -9.29 -20.23 27.66
CA HIS A 247 -9.42 -20.32 29.12
C HIS A 247 -9.71 -18.95 29.78
N ASN A 248 -9.27 -17.84 29.18
CA ASN A 248 -9.37 -16.50 29.76
C ASN A 248 -10.51 -15.63 29.21
N ASN A 249 -11.48 -16.21 28.52
CA ASN A 249 -12.68 -15.50 28.04
C ASN A 249 -13.54 -14.87 29.16
N ASN A 250 -13.22 -15.08 30.45
CA ASN A 250 -14.02 -14.67 31.61
C ASN A 250 -13.27 -13.87 32.71
N ASP A 251 -12.00 -13.48 32.54
CA ASP A 251 -11.17 -12.86 33.59
C ASP A 251 -10.66 -11.43 33.29
N ASP A 252 -10.16 -10.74 34.33
CA ASP A 252 -9.73 -9.32 34.43
C ASP A 252 -8.60 -8.86 33.45
N ASP A 253 -7.92 -9.77 32.73
CA ASP A 253 -6.84 -9.45 31.77
C ASP A 253 -7.36 -9.32 30.32
N GLY A 254 -8.42 -8.52 30.14
CA GLY A 254 -9.01 -8.26 28.82
C GLY A 254 -8.04 -7.60 27.83
N TYR A 255 -6.98 -6.94 28.33
CA TYR A 255 -5.98 -6.26 27.51
C TYR A 255 -5.08 -7.25 26.76
N LEU A 256 -4.43 -8.18 27.47
CA LEU A 256 -3.55 -9.16 26.84
C LEU A 256 -4.34 -10.13 25.96
N SER A 257 -5.53 -10.56 26.39
CA SER A 257 -6.40 -11.41 25.57
C SER A 257 -6.72 -10.76 24.21
N THR A 258 -7.10 -9.47 24.20
CA THR A 258 -7.38 -8.74 22.95
C THR A 258 -6.13 -8.63 22.06
N LEU A 259 -4.94 -8.43 22.64
CA LEU A 259 -3.68 -8.43 21.87
C LEU A 259 -3.39 -9.79 21.23
N VAL A 260 -3.64 -10.89 21.95
CA VAL A 260 -3.44 -12.25 21.46
C VAL A 260 -4.42 -12.59 20.34
N GLU A 261 -5.71 -12.28 20.51
CA GLU A 261 -6.72 -12.48 19.47
C GLU A 261 -6.39 -11.72 18.20
N HIS A 262 -5.95 -10.46 18.35
CA HIS A 262 -5.52 -9.64 17.23
C HIS A 262 -4.30 -10.24 16.54
N ALA A 263 -3.25 -10.64 17.26
CA ALA A 263 -2.09 -11.27 16.64
C ALA A 263 -2.44 -12.58 15.90
N LEU A 264 -3.31 -13.42 16.47
CA LEU A 264 -3.74 -14.68 15.84
C LEU A 264 -4.61 -14.49 14.57
N GLU A 265 -5.27 -13.34 14.42
CA GLU A 265 -6.02 -13.00 13.21
C GLU A 265 -5.08 -12.68 12.03
N LEU A 266 -4.00 -11.93 12.30
CA LEU A 266 -2.93 -11.61 11.37
C LEU A 266 -1.73 -11.09 12.18
N PRO A 267 -0.50 -11.56 11.94
CA PRO A 267 0.67 -11.10 12.70
C PRO A 267 1.01 -9.64 12.36
N LEU A 268 1.58 -8.92 13.31
CA LEU A 268 1.99 -7.51 13.21
C LEU A 268 2.83 -7.24 11.97
N HIS A 269 3.76 -8.14 11.62
CA HIS A 269 4.64 -7.97 10.45
C HIS A 269 3.87 -7.94 9.12
N TRP A 270 2.69 -8.55 9.05
CA TRP A 270 1.85 -8.63 7.85
C TRP A 270 0.70 -7.60 7.85
N ARG A 271 0.53 -6.84 8.94
CA ARG A 271 -0.55 -5.84 9.08
C ARG A 271 -0.25 -4.55 8.34
N MET A 272 -1.31 -3.93 7.81
CA MET A 272 -1.24 -2.57 7.25
C MET A 272 -0.96 -1.56 8.38
N VAL A 273 0.18 -0.88 8.31
CA VAL A 273 0.77 -0.08 9.40
C VAL A 273 -0.17 1.01 9.93
N ARG A 274 -0.83 1.77 9.05
CA ARG A 274 -1.70 2.88 9.46
C ARG A 274 -3.00 2.42 10.12
N LEU A 275 -3.54 1.28 9.68
CA LEU A 275 -4.73 0.67 10.29
C LEU A 275 -4.38 0.07 11.65
N GLU A 276 -3.22 -0.58 11.76
CA GLU A 276 -2.66 -1.00 13.04
C GLU A 276 -2.49 0.19 13.98
N ALA A 277 -1.94 1.31 13.51
CA ALA A 277 -1.81 2.52 14.32
C ALA A 277 -3.14 3.02 14.87
N ARG A 278 -4.18 3.05 14.02
CA ARG A 278 -5.52 3.44 14.47
C ARG A 278 -6.03 2.51 15.57
N TRP A 279 -5.92 1.20 15.38
CA TRP A 279 -6.35 0.21 16.37
C TRP A 279 -5.53 0.28 17.67
N PHE A 280 -4.21 0.41 17.53
CA PHE A 280 -3.29 0.40 18.65
C PHE A 280 -3.38 1.66 19.51
N ILE A 281 -3.75 2.83 18.95
CA ILE A 281 -4.05 4.02 19.76
C ILE A 281 -5.15 3.73 20.79
N ASP A 282 -6.23 3.05 20.39
CA ASP A 282 -7.35 2.72 21.28
C ASP A 282 -6.96 1.60 22.26
N MET A 283 -6.11 0.67 21.85
CA MET A 283 -5.58 -0.38 22.72
C MET A 283 -4.63 0.20 23.77
N TYR A 284 -3.56 0.88 23.35
CA TYR A 284 -2.51 1.41 24.21
C TYR A 284 -3.05 2.34 25.30
N GLN A 285 -4.06 3.15 24.98
CA GLN A 285 -4.72 4.02 25.97
C GLN A 285 -5.37 3.23 27.13
N ARG A 286 -5.82 1.99 26.89
CA ARG A 286 -6.44 1.11 27.90
C ARG A 286 -5.42 0.24 28.64
N GLY A 287 -4.15 0.29 28.26
CA GLY A 287 -3.10 -0.53 28.85
C GLY A 287 -2.69 -0.08 30.26
N PRO A 288 -2.13 -0.99 31.08
CA PRO A 288 -1.74 -0.70 32.47
C PRO A 288 -0.58 0.31 32.59
N ASP A 289 0.36 0.31 31.63
CA ASP A 289 1.59 1.12 31.65
C ASP A 289 1.58 2.23 30.58
N VAL A 290 0.44 2.92 30.45
CA VAL A 290 0.22 3.93 29.40
C VAL A 290 1.10 5.17 29.61
N ASN A 291 1.90 5.51 28.59
CA ASN A 291 2.60 6.79 28.53
C ASN A 291 1.70 7.85 27.86
N GLN A 292 1.22 8.81 28.66
CA GLN A 292 0.28 9.84 28.20
C GLN A 292 0.87 10.76 27.13
N VAL A 293 2.20 11.01 27.14
CA VAL A 293 2.88 11.80 26.11
C VAL A 293 2.77 11.09 24.75
N LEU A 294 2.94 9.76 24.73
CA LEU A 294 2.84 8.97 23.50
C LEU A 294 1.40 8.90 22.98
N VAL A 295 0.41 8.71 23.87
CA VAL A 295 -1.01 8.71 23.48
C VAL A 295 -1.42 10.05 22.89
N GLU A 296 -1.08 11.15 23.57
CA GLU A 296 -1.43 12.49 23.10
C GLU A 296 -0.78 12.79 21.75
N LEU A 297 0.51 12.50 21.60
CA LEU A 297 1.23 12.67 20.34
C LEU A 297 0.57 11.86 19.23
N ALA A 298 0.27 10.58 19.47
CA ALA A 298 -0.31 9.69 18.48
C ALA A 298 -1.69 10.18 18.02
N LYS A 299 -2.55 10.65 18.92
CA LYS A 299 -3.88 11.17 18.55
C LYS A 299 -3.80 12.45 17.72
N LEU A 300 -3.00 13.42 18.17
CA LEU A 300 -2.84 14.70 17.49
C LEU A 300 -2.21 14.50 16.11
N ASP A 301 -1.14 13.72 16.04
CA ASP A 301 -0.47 13.38 14.77
C ASP A 301 -1.42 12.63 13.83
N PHE A 302 -2.15 11.63 14.36
CA PHE A 302 -3.07 10.84 13.54
C PHE A 302 -4.12 11.73 12.86
N ASN A 303 -4.73 12.63 13.63
CA ASN A 303 -5.77 13.53 13.15
C ASN A 303 -5.24 14.58 12.17
N ALA A 304 -4.05 15.13 12.42
CA ALA A 304 -3.41 16.09 11.52
C ALA A 304 -3.08 15.44 10.16
N VAL A 305 -2.48 14.25 10.18
CA VAL A 305 -2.15 13.49 8.96
C VAL A 305 -3.43 13.05 8.22
N GLN A 306 -4.48 12.64 8.95
CA GLN A 306 -5.79 12.33 8.35
C GLN A 306 -6.37 13.53 7.59
N ALA A 307 -6.18 14.76 8.07
CA ALA A 307 -6.64 15.96 7.38
C ALA A 307 -5.93 16.15 6.02
N GLU A 308 -4.62 15.89 5.96
CA GLU A 308 -3.87 15.92 4.70
C GLU A 308 -4.37 14.86 3.72
N HIS A 309 -4.62 13.64 4.21
CA HIS A 309 -5.17 12.55 3.41
C HIS A 309 -6.55 12.90 2.83
N GLN A 310 -7.41 13.59 3.58
CA GLN A 310 -8.70 14.06 3.07
C GLN A 310 -8.54 15.08 1.92
N GLU A 311 -7.60 16.01 2.02
CA GLU A 311 -7.34 16.98 0.94
C GLU A 311 -6.78 16.32 -0.32
N GLU A 312 -5.93 15.30 -0.16
CA GLU A 312 -5.45 14.48 -1.26
C GLU A 312 -6.58 13.67 -1.92
N LEU A 313 -7.46 13.06 -1.13
CA LEU A 313 -8.65 12.35 -1.60
C LEU A 313 -9.59 13.28 -2.38
N LYS A 314 -9.80 14.50 -1.91
CA LYS A 314 -10.56 15.54 -2.64
C LYS A 314 -9.90 15.89 -3.98
N TYR A 315 -8.57 15.96 -4.01
CA TYR A 315 -7.83 16.23 -5.24
C TYR A 315 -8.03 15.12 -6.27
N VAL A 316 -7.81 13.86 -5.88
CA VAL A 316 -7.92 12.72 -6.80
C VAL A 316 -9.37 12.47 -7.23
N SER A 317 -10.37 12.72 -6.38
CA SER A 317 -11.78 12.63 -6.78
C SER A 317 -12.19 13.70 -7.78
N ARG A 318 -11.63 14.92 -7.71
CA ARG A 318 -11.80 15.94 -8.78
C ARG A 318 -11.20 15.49 -10.10
N TRP A 319 -9.99 14.91 -10.06
CA TRP A 319 -9.36 14.34 -11.24
C TRP A 319 -10.23 13.21 -11.82
N TRP A 320 -10.67 12.27 -10.98
CA TRP A 320 -11.48 11.12 -11.38
C TRP A 320 -12.79 11.53 -12.05
N ARG A 321 -13.50 12.51 -11.47
CA ARG A 321 -14.71 13.06 -12.11
C ARG A 321 -14.42 13.70 -13.48
N LYS A 322 -13.25 14.34 -13.65
CA LYS A 322 -12.86 14.97 -14.92
C LYS A 322 -12.53 13.95 -16.01
N THR A 323 -12.09 12.74 -15.67
CA THR A 323 -11.73 11.73 -16.69
C THR A 323 -12.96 11.13 -17.37
N GLY A 324 -14.13 11.13 -16.70
CA GLY A 324 -15.33 10.45 -17.17
C GLY A 324 -15.25 8.92 -17.10
N LEU A 325 -14.14 8.35 -16.61
CA LEU A 325 -13.97 6.89 -16.53
C LEU A 325 -14.91 6.27 -15.48
N GLY A 326 -15.22 6.99 -14.40
CA GLY A 326 -16.20 6.54 -13.40
C GLY A 326 -17.64 6.45 -13.92
N GLU A 327 -17.92 6.99 -15.11
CA GLU A 327 -19.23 6.94 -15.76
C GLU A 327 -19.35 5.73 -16.71
N LEU A 328 -18.26 4.97 -16.92
CA LEU A 328 -18.29 3.73 -17.70
C LEU A 328 -19.06 2.65 -16.91
N HIS A 329 -20.29 2.37 -17.33
CA HIS A 329 -21.21 1.45 -16.65
C HIS A 329 -20.68 0.02 -16.42
N PHE A 330 -19.68 -0.42 -17.18
CA PHE A 330 -19.08 -1.75 -17.05
C PHE A 330 -17.90 -1.80 -16.08
N ALA A 331 -17.31 -0.65 -15.73
CA ALA A 331 -16.09 -0.57 -14.90
C ALA A 331 -16.41 -0.14 -13.47
N ARG A 332 -15.55 -0.56 -12.54
CA ARG A 332 -15.66 -0.25 -11.11
C ARG A 332 -15.30 1.22 -10.82
N ASP A 333 -16.27 1.98 -10.31
CA ASP A 333 -16.02 3.30 -9.72
C ASP A 333 -15.59 3.18 -8.25
N ARG A 334 -14.28 3.20 -8.00
CA ARG A 334 -13.68 2.87 -6.68
C ARG A 334 -12.63 3.87 -6.23
N ILE A 335 -12.83 5.16 -6.47
CA ILE A 335 -11.78 6.16 -6.18
C ILE A 335 -11.39 6.22 -4.69
N MET A 336 -12.34 5.98 -3.77
CA MET A 336 -12.07 5.87 -2.33
C MET A 336 -11.18 4.68 -2.03
N GLU A 337 -11.52 3.50 -2.56
CA GLU A 337 -10.77 2.27 -2.32
C GLU A 337 -9.37 2.34 -2.98
N ASN A 338 -9.26 2.92 -4.18
CA ASN A 338 -7.97 3.19 -4.82
C ASN A 338 -7.09 4.15 -3.99
N PHE A 339 -7.68 5.12 -3.29
CA PHE A 339 -6.97 5.99 -2.36
C PHE A 339 -6.58 5.25 -1.07
N PHE A 340 -7.47 4.40 -0.55
CA PHE A 340 -7.19 3.53 0.59
C PHE A 340 -6.02 2.58 0.33
N TRP A 341 -5.88 2.03 -0.88
CA TRP A 341 -4.69 1.28 -1.32
C TRP A 341 -3.41 2.12 -1.25
N ALA A 342 -3.42 3.33 -1.84
CA ALA A 342 -2.25 4.22 -1.82
C ALA A 342 -1.84 4.60 -0.38
N LEU A 343 -2.81 4.77 0.52
CA LEU A 343 -2.55 4.96 1.96
C LEU A 343 -1.96 3.71 2.62
N GLY A 344 -2.44 2.54 2.21
CA GLY A 344 -1.90 1.22 2.53
C GLY A 344 -0.40 1.12 2.32
N GLU A 345 0.04 1.62 1.17
CA GLU A 345 1.41 1.51 0.68
C GLU A 345 2.34 2.58 1.29
N VAL A 346 1.87 3.83 1.38
CA VAL A 346 2.64 4.96 1.92
C VAL A 346 1.74 6.02 2.55
N TRP A 347 1.75 6.12 3.88
CA TRP A 347 0.81 6.98 4.62
C TRP A 347 1.46 8.26 5.15
N GLU A 348 2.79 8.34 5.19
CA GLU A 348 3.52 9.42 5.84
C GLU A 348 3.30 10.75 5.08
N PRO A 349 3.07 11.87 5.78
CA PRO A 349 2.55 13.12 5.19
C PRO A 349 3.41 13.66 4.02
N GLN A 350 4.74 13.54 4.11
CA GLN A 350 5.67 14.00 3.08
C GLN A 350 5.49 13.35 1.69
N PHE A 351 4.83 12.20 1.62
CA PHE A 351 4.59 11.46 0.37
C PHE A 351 3.24 11.74 -0.29
N GLY A 352 2.60 12.87 0.02
CA GLY A 352 1.28 13.21 -0.54
C GLY A 352 1.21 13.26 -2.07
N TYR A 353 2.28 13.71 -2.75
CA TYR A 353 2.33 13.62 -4.21
C TYR A 353 2.34 12.17 -4.71
N CYS A 354 3.12 11.31 -4.06
CA CYS A 354 3.18 9.87 -4.37
C CYS A 354 1.80 9.24 -4.22
N ARG A 355 1.12 9.41 -3.07
CA ARG A 355 -0.24 8.89 -2.85
C ARG A 355 -1.21 9.31 -3.94
N ARG A 356 -1.26 10.61 -4.27
CA ARG A 356 -2.18 11.09 -5.31
C ARG A 356 -1.92 10.44 -6.66
N MET A 357 -0.66 10.26 -7.02
CA MET A 357 -0.27 9.64 -8.29
C MET A 357 -0.51 8.12 -8.29
N SER A 358 -0.19 7.42 -7.19
CA SER A 358 -0.50 6.00 -7.02
C SER A 358 -2.01 5.75 -7.09
N THR A 359 -2.84 6.60 -6.49
CA THR A 359 -4.30 6.49 -6.62
C THR A 359 -4.79 6.63 -8.05
N LYS A 360 -4.20 7.55 -8.84
CA LYS A 360 -4.51 7.67 -10.27
C LYS A 360 -4.14 6.37 -11.00
N ALA A 361 -2.95 5.82 -10.74
CA ALA A 361 -2.50 4.57 -11.32
C ALA A 361 -3.44 3.40 -10.95
N ASN A 362 -3.78 3.24 -9.68
CA ASN A 362 -4.70 2.18 -9.19
C ASN A 362 -6.09 2.27 -9.83
N ALA A 363 -6.63 3.49 -10.00
CA ALA A 363 -7.90 3.71 -10.69
C ALA A 363 -7.83 3.32 -12.17
N LEU A 364 -6.71 3.62 -12.84
CA LEU A 364 -6.49 3.23 -14.24
C LEU A 364 -6.31 1.71 -14.38
N ILE A 365 -5.53 1.08 -13.49
CA ILE A 365 -5.39 -0.37 -13.41
C ILE A 365 -6.77 -1.02 -13.31
N THR A 366 -7.59 -0.60 -12.34
CA THR A 366 -8.94 -1.16 -12.12
C THR A 366 -9.82 -1.01 -13.37
N THR A 367 -9.77 0.15 -14.02
CA THR A 367 -10.57 0.39 -15.23
C THR A 367 -10.10 -0.47 -16.41
N ILE A 368 -8.78 -0.61 -16.57
CA ILE A 368 -8.19 -1.42 -17.65
C ILE A 368 -8.47 -2.90 -17.39
N ASP A 369 -8.34 -3.38 -16.16
CA ASP A 369 -8.72 -4.74 -15.77
C ASP A 369 -10.15 -5.07 -16.23
N ASP A 370 -11.13 -4.22 -15.89
CA ASP A 370 -12.53 -4.37 -16.33
C ASP A 370 -12.73 -4.29 -17.86
N VAL A 371 -11.82 -3.64 -18.57
CA VAL A 371 -11.82 -3.69 -20.04
C VAL A 371 -11.43 -5.08 -20.53
N TYR A 372 -10.45 -5.75 -19.92
CA TYR A 372 -9.94 -7.06 -20.34
C TYR A 372 -10.80 -8.24 -19.87
N ASP A 373 -11.13 -8.30 -18.58
CA ASP A 373 -11.77 -9.49 -18.00
C ASP A 373 -13.29 -9.49 -18.16
N VAL A 374 -13.91 -8.31 -18.33
CA VAL A 374 -15.37 -8.14 -18.47
C VAL A 374 -15.77 -7.67 -19.87
N TYR A 375 -15.38 -6.47 -20.30
CA TYR A 375 -16.13 -5.78 -21.36
C TYR A 375 -15.62 -6.00 -22.79
N GLY A 376 -14.31 -5.98 -23.01
CA GLY A 376 -13.67 -6.03 -24.33
C GLY A 376 -13.85 -7.35 -25.06
N THR A 377 -13.91 -7.32 -26.39
CA THR A 377 -13.76 -8.53 -27.22
C THR A 377 -12.28 -8.81 -27.46
N LEU A 378 -11.92 -10.06 -27.73
CA LEU A 378 -10.51 -10.42 -27.93
C LEU A 378 -9.81 -9.56 -28.99
N ASP A 379 -10.45 -9.30 -30.13
CA ASP A 379 -9.92 -8.43 -31.19
C ASP A 379 -9.64 -7.00 -30.70
N GLU A 380 -10.55 -6.44 -29.91
CA GLU A 380 -10.37 -5.09 -29.34
C GLU A 380 -9.27 -5.06 -28.28
N LEU A 381 -9.13 -6.13 -27.48
CA LEU A 381 -8.07 -6.25 -26.50
C LEU A 381 -6.70 -6.33 -27.16
N GLU A 382 -6.57 -7.04 -28.29
CA GLU A 382 -5.34 -7.06 -29.08
C GLU A 382 -4.97 -5.65 -29.59
N LEU A 383 -5.96 -4.89 -30.09
CA LEU A 383 -5.75 -3.51 -30.50
C LEU A 383 -5.36 -2.60 -29.34
N PHE A 384 -6.01 -2.74 -28.18
CA PHE A 384 -5.71 -1.94 -26.99
C PHE A 384 -4.30 -2.24 -26.45
N THR A 385 -3.93 -3.52 -26.32
CA THR A 385 -2.57 -3.94 -25.95
C THR A 385 -1.55 -3.34 -26.91
N ASN A 386 -1.82 -3.38 -28.22
CA ASN A 386 -0.90 -2.82 -29.21
C ASN A 386 -0.76 -1.29 -29.11
N ALA A 387 -1.86 -0.57 -28.83
CA ALA A 387 -1.83 0.86 -28.62
C ALA A 387 -0.97 1.24 -27.40
N VAL A 388 -1.12 0.53 -26.28
CA VAL A 388 -0.30 0.72 -25.06
C VAL A 388 1.16 0.38 -25.32
N GLU A 389 1.45 -0.74 -25.98
CA GLU A 389 2.82 -1.14 -26.31
C GLU A 389 3.52 -0.14 -27.25
N ARG A 390 2.83 0.37 -28.27
CA ARG A 390 3.36 1.42 -29.13
C ARG A 390 3.48 2.75 -28.40
N TRP A 391 2.57 3.01 -27.46
CA TRP A 391 2.42 4.30 -26.76
C TRP A 391 2.24 5.45 -27.75
N ASP A 392 1.46 5.20 -28.80
CA ASP A 392 1.21 6.13 -29.89
C ASP A 392 -0.27 6.52 -29.91
N VAL A 393 -0.52 7.82 -29.75
CA VAL A 393 -1.87 8.40 -29.79
C VAL A 393 -2.58 8.17 -31.13
N ASN A 394 -1.84 7.97 -32.22
CA ASN A 394 -2.43 7.68 -33.52
C ASN A 394 -3.01 6.25 -33.60
N ALA A 395 -2.51 5.32 -32.78
CA ALA A 395 -3.05 3.96 -32.70
C ALA A 395 -4.49 3.95 -32.14
N MET A 396 -4.91 5.04 -31.46
CA MET A 396 -6.25 5.16 -30.91
C MET A 396 -7.34 5.10 -31.97
N ASP A 397 -7.11 5.53 -33.21
CA ASP A 397 -8.16 5.66 -34.23
C ASP A 397 -8.93 4.36 -34.47
N GLN A 398 -8.23 3.23 -34.31
CA GLN A 398 -8.74 1.86 -34.47
C GLN A 398 -9.51 1.35 -33.25
N LEU A 399 -9.42 2.02 -32.11
CA LEU A 399 -10.06 1.60 -30.86
C LEU A 399 -11.54 2.03 -30.80
N PRO A 400 -12.41 1.25 -30.13
CA PRO A 400 -13.74 1.71 -29.78
C PRO A 400 -13.67 2.91 -28.81
N TYR A 401 -14.73 3.72 -28.78
CA TYR A 401 -14.72 5.00 -28.05
C TYR A 401 -14.33 4.87 -26.57
N TYR A 402 -14.83 3.86 -25.86
CA TYR A 402 -14.49 3.66 -24.44
C TYR A 402 -13.00 3.36 -24.23
N MET A 403 -12.38 2.59 -25.13
CA MET A 403 -10.93 2.32 -25.11
C MET A 403 -10.10 3.54 -25.49
N LYS A 404 -10.58 4.38 -26.43
CA LYS A 404 -9.95 5.67 -26.73
C LYS A 404 -9.86 6.53 -25.48
N LEU A 405 -10.95 6.61 -24.72
CA LEU A 405 -10.99 7.36 -23.47
C LEU A 405 -10.01 6.76 -22.44
N CYS A 406 -10.06 5.45 -22.19
CA CYS A 406 -9.14 4.77 -21.25
C CYS A 406 -7.67 4.99 -21.63
N PHE A 407 -7.30 4.74 -22.88
CA PHE A 407 -5.92 4.91 -23.36
C PHE A 407 -5.46 6.36 -23.24
N LEU A 408 -6.29 7.34 -23.64
CA LEU A 408 -5.89 8.74 -23.62
C LEU A 408 -5.70 9.25 -22.18
N VAL A 409 -6.54 8.83 -21.24
CA VAL A 409 -6.37 9.18 -19.82
C VAL A 409 -5.11 8.53 -19.25
N LEU A 410 -4.85 7.25 -19.57
CA LEU A 410 -3.62 6.56 -19.20
C LEU A 410 -2.38 7.29 -19.72
N HIS A 411 -2.33 7.54 -21.03
CA HIS A 411 -1.23 8.21 -21.70
C HIS A 411 -0.98 9.60 -21.10
N ASN A 412 -2.03 10.41 -20.93
CA ASN A 412 -1.90 11.76 -20.41
C ASN A 412 -1.48 11.78 -18.94
N SER A 413 -2.03 10.90 -18.09
CA SER A 413 -1.70 10.87 -16.66
C SER A 413 -0.26 10.42 -16.43
N THR A 414 0.19 9.40 -17.15
CA THR A 414 1.58 8.90 -17.09
C THR A 414 2.57 9.94 -17.63
N ASN A 415 2.25 10.61 -18.74
CA ASN A 415 3.12 11.66 -19.29
C ASN A 415 3.13 12.94 -18.43
N GLU A 416 2.03 13.30 -17.78
CA GLU A 416 1.97 14.38 -16.79
C GLU A 416 2.95 14.09 -15.63
N MET A 417 2.91 12.86 -15.10
CA MET A 417 3.83 12.42 -14.06
C MET A 417 5.28 12.46 -14.52
N ALA A 418 5.56 11.95 -15.72
CA ALA A 418 6.90 11.95 -16.27
C ALA A 418 7.43 13.37 -16.54
N PHE A 419 6.56 14.30 -16.95
CA PHE A 419 6.91 15.71 -17.06
C PHE A 419 7.30 16.31 -15.72
N ASP A 420 6.53 16.02 -14.66
CA ASP A 420 6.84 16.51 -13.31
C ASP A 420 8.19 15.98 -12.80
N VAL A 421 8.50 14.70 -13.03
CA VAL A 421 9.79 14.09 -12.67
C VAL A 421 10.92 14.67 -13.51
N LEU A 422 10.75 14.79 -14.83
CA LEU A 422 11.76 15.40 -15.71
C LEU A 422 12.05 16.85 -15.31
N LYS A 423 11.02 17.65 -15.03
CA LYS A 423 11.16 19.05 -14.65
C LYS A 423 11.87 19.23 -13.30
N LYS A 424 11.54 18.40 -12.31
CA LYS A 424 12.08 18.53 -10.94
C LYS A 424 13.43 17.84 -10.77
N GLN A 425 13.64 16.74 -11.47
CA GLN A 425 14.72 15.78 -11.17
C GLN A 425 15.61 15.48 -12.38
N GLY A 426 15.23 15.92 -13.59
CA GLY A 426 16.03 15.76 -14.80
C GLY A 426 16.02 14.36 -15.42
N VAL A 427 15.14 13.47 -14.95
CA VAL A 427 15.11 12.06 -15.37
C VAL A 427 13.90 11.76 -16.25
N HIS A 428 14.14 11.10 -17.38
CA HIS A 428 13.09 10.72 -18.33
C HIS A 428 12.55 9.32 -18.01
N ILE A 429 11.40 9.26 -17.34
CA ILE A 429 10.82 8.00 -16.83
C ILE A 429 9.78 7.32 -17.74
N ILE A 430 9.38 7.97 -18.84
CA ILE A 430 8.35 7.43 -19.77
C ILE A 430 8.69 6.01 -20.25
N PRO A 431 9.94 5.69 -20.68
CA PRO A 431 10.25 4.35 -21.21
C PRO A 431 9.96 3.23 -20.21
N TYR A 432 10.27 3.46 -18.94
CA TYR A 432 10.09 2.49 -17.86
C TYR A 432 8.61 2.30 -17.51
N LEU A 433 7.87 3.39 -17.28
CA LEU A 433 6.44 3.31 -16.97
C LEU A 433 5.64 2.71 -18.14
N LYS A 434 5.98 3.10 -19.38
CA LYS A 434 5.39 2.52 -20.59
C LYS A 434 5.59 1.00 -20.64
N LYS A 435 6.81 0.51 -20.38
CA LYS A 435 7.11 -0.93 -20.36
C LYS A 435 6.22 -1.65 -19.34
N ALA A 436 6.12 -1.14 -18.12
CA ALA A 436 5.27 -1.74 -17.08
C ALA A 436 3.79 -1.81 -17.48
N TRP A 437 3.23 -0.72 -18.03
CA TRP A 437 1.85 -0.72 -18.54
C TRP A 437 1.66 -1.72 -19.69
N ALA A 438 2.63 -1.83 -20.60
CA ALA A 438 2.57 -2.77 -21.71
C ALA A 438 2.66 -4.23 -21.25
N ASP A 439 3.56 -4.54 -20.31
CA ASP A 439 3.70 -5.89 -19.74
C ASP A 439 2.42 -6.33 -19.01
N MET A 440 1.78 -5.42 -18.26
CA MET A 440 0.47 -5.68 -17.64
C MET A 440 -0.65 -5.90 -18.68
N CYS A 441 -0.71 -5.09 -19.73
CA CYS A 441 -1.72 -5.30 -20.79
C CYS A 441 -1.50 -6.60 -21.57
N LYS A 442 -0.24 -7.04 -21.73
CA LYS A 442 0.09 -8.33 -22.34
C LYS A 442 -0.32 -9.50 -21.44
N SER A 443 -0.09 -9.40 -20.13
CA SER A 443 -0.49 -10.44 -19.19
C SER A 443 -2.01 -10.56 -19.07
N PHE A 444 -2.74 -9.43 -19.08
CA PHE A 444 -4.21 -9.43 -19.21
C PHE A 444 -4.70 -10.05 -20.53
N LEU A 445 -4.04 -9.73 -21.64
CA LEU A 445 -4.38 -10.33 -22.93
C LEU A 445 -4.18 -11.85 -22.93
N LEU A 446 -3.12 -12.35 -22.27
CA LEU A 446 -2.88 -13.78 -22.14
C LEU A 446 -3.99 -14.47 -21.34
N GLU A 447 -4.42 -13.89 -20.21
CA GLU A 447 -5.55 -14.40 -19.43
C GLU A 447 -6.86 -14.38 -20.22
N ALA A 448 -7.13 -13.31 -20.98
CA ALA A 448 -8.29 -13.24 -21.87
C ALA A 448 -8.25 -14.33 -22.96
N LYS A 449 -7.06 -14.66 -23.49
CA LYS A 449 -6.87 -15.77 -24.44
C LYS A 449 -7.15 -17.12 -23.78
N TRP A 450 -6.63 -17.37 -22.59
CA TRP A 450 -6.92 -18.59 -21.82
C TRP A 450 -8.42 -18.75 -21.56
N TYR A 451 -9.07 -17.68 -21.07
CA TYR A 451 -10.52 -17.67 -20.86
C TYR A 451 -11.30 -17.97 -22.14
N SER A 452 -10.99 -17.28 -23.25
CA SER A 452 -11.73 -17.46 -24.51
C SER A 452 -11.58 -18.84 -25.15
N SER A 453 -10.45 -19.51 -24.92
CA SER A 453 -10.16 -20.86 -25.43
C SER A 453 -10.59 -21.97 -24.48
N GLY A 454 -10.98 -21.64 -23.24
CA GLY A 454 -11.25 -22.61 -22.19
C GLY A 454 -10.00 -23.33 -21.67
N TYR A 455 -8.82 -22.76 -21.89
CA TYR A 455 -7.56 -23.31 -21.41
C TYR A 455 -7.41 -23.13 -19.90
N ILE A 456 -6.98 -24.19 -19.22
CA ILE A 456 -6.66 -24.16 -17.79
C ILE A 456 -5.15 -24.40 -17.65
N PRO A 457 -4.37 -23.37 -17.30
CA PRO A 457 -2.92 -23.50 -17.10
C PRO A 457 -2.61 -24.36 -15.87
N THR A 458 -1.35 -24.81 -15.75
CA THR A 458 -0.83 -25.32 -14.47
C THR A 458 -0.74 -24.20 -13.44
N LEU A 459 -0.60 -24.52 -12.15
CA LEU A 459 -0.41 -23.47 -11.14
C LEU A 459 0.85 -22.63 -11.44
N GLU A 460 1.94 -23.28 -11.85
CA GLU A 460 3.20 -22.60 -12.19
C GLU A 460 3.03 -21.65 -13.38
N GLU A 461 2.44 -22.13 -14.49
CA GLU A 461 2.21 -21.33 -15.69
C GLU A 461 1.28 -20.14 -15.41
N TYR A 462 0.21 -20.36 -14.65
CA TYR A 462 -0.66 -19.29 -14.20
C TYR A 462 0.13 -18.27 -13.39
N MET A 463 0.86 -18.71 -12.37
CA MET A 463 1.56 -17.82 -11.46
C MET A 463 2.61 -16.99 -12.19
N ASP A 464 3.35 -17.54 -13.15
CA ASP A 464 4.35 -16.82 -13.93
C ASP A 464 3.78 -15.62 -14.71
N ASN A 465 2.49 -15.65 -15.07
CA ASN A 465 1.77 -14.51 -15.62
C ASN A 465 1.08 -13.66 -14.53
N ALA A 466 0.50 -14.31 -13.53
CA ALA A 466 -0.48 -13.73 -12.63
C ALA A 466 0.10 -12.70 -11.66
N TRP A 467 1.38 -12.80 -11.30
CA TRP A 467 2.05 -11.77 -10.48
C TRP A 467 2.31 -10.47 -11.27
N ILE A 468 2.32 -10.53 -12.60
CA ILE A 468 2.36 -9.34 -13.47
C ILE A 468 0.94 -8.80 -13.67
N SER A 469 -0.03 -9.67 -13.98
CA SER A 469 -1.42 -9.26 -14.24
C SER A 469 -2.10 -8.64 -13.01
N VAL A 470 -1.69 -9.00 -11.78
CA VAL A 470 -2.19 -8.34 -10.56
C VAL A 470 -1.73 -6.87 -10.45
N SER A 471 -0.92 -6.38 -11.39
CA SER A 471 -0.41 -5.00 -11.51
C SER A 471 0.64 -4.57 -10.48
N GLY A 472 1.09 -5.47 -9.60
CA GLY A 472 2.14 -5.18 -8.61
C GLY A 472 3.39 -4.51 -9.22
N PRO A 473 3.93 -4.98 -10.36
CA PRO A 473 5.08 -4.33 -11.01
C PRO A 473 4.81 -2.89 -11.46
N VAL A 474 3.59 -2.62 -11.96
CA VAL A 474 3.16 -1.26 -12.35
C VAL A 474 3.15 -0.36 -11.12
N ILE A 475 2.50 -0.79 -10.04
CA ILE A 475 2.39 -0.02 -8.79
C ILE A 475 3.77 0.31 -8.23
N LEU A 476 4.66 -0.70 -8.14
CA LEU A 476 5.99 -0.53 -7.55
C LEU A 476 6.91 0.33 -8.42
N LEU A 477 6.87 0.21 -9.74
CA LEU A 477 7.69 1.06 -10.61
C LEU A 477 7.23 2.53 -10.54
N HIS A 478 5.92 2.78 -10.48
CA HIS A 478 5.41 4.13 -10.20
C HIS A 478 5.91 4.62 -8.84
N ALA A 479 5.79 3.80 -7.79
CA ALA A 479 6.23 4.16 -6.44
C ALA A 479 7.72 4.56 -6.40
N TYR A 480 8.61 3.79 -7.04
CA TYR A 480 10.03 4.14 -7.11
C TYR A 480 10.24 5.53 -7.72
N THR A 481 9.63 5.81 -8.87
CA THR A 481 9.77 7.12 -9.56
C THR A 481 9.21 8.30 -8.76
N LEU A 482 8.29 8.04 -7.83
CA LEU A 482 7.60 9.04 -7.01
C LEU A 482 8.27 9.27 -5.64
N ILE A 483 8.97 8.26 -5.13
CA ILE A 483 9.63 8.28 -3.81
C ILE A 483 11.12 8.61 -3.94
N ALA A 484 11.80 8.07 -4.96
CA ALA A 484 13.19 8.36 -5.19
C ALA A 484 13.36 9.83 -5.61
N ASN A 485 14.35 10.51 -5.04
CA ASN A 485 14.60 11.92 -5.30
C ASN A 485 16.11 12.22 -5.29
N PRO A 486 16.80 12.17 -6.45
CA PRO A 486 16.30 11.76 -7.77
C PRO A 486 16.25 10.22 -7.96
N PRO A 487 15.37 9.66 -8.82
CA PRO A 487 15.53 8.30 -9.30
C PRO A 487 16.81 8.21 -10.13
N THR A 488 17.52 7.09 -10.04
CA THR A 488 18.72 6.86 -10.85
C THR A 488 18.38 6.02 -12.07
N LYS A 489 19.13 6.21 -13.15
CA LYS A 489 18.93 5.42 -14.37
C LYS A 489 19.27 3.96 -14.11
N GLU A 490 20.31 3.71 -13.33
CA GLU A 490 20.80 2.39 -12.95
C GLU A 490 19.72 1.62 -12.17
N ALA A 491 19.08 2.26 -11.18
CA ALA A 491 18.00 1.62 -10.44
C ALA A 491 16.74 1.42 -11.30
N LEU A 492 16.42 2.35 -12.20
CA LEU A 492 15.29 2.18 -13.13
C LEU A 492 15.52 0.99 -14.08
N GLN A 493 16.75 0.81 -14.56
CA GLN A 493 17.13 -0.36 -15.37
C GLN A 493 17.12 -1.65 -14.54
N PHE A 494 17.58 -1.61 -13.30
CA PHE A 494 17.47 -2.75 -12.40
C PHE A 494 16.00 -3.14 -12.18
N LEU A 495 15.12 -2.18 -11.90
CA LEU A 495 13.70 -2.43 -11.62
C LEU A 495 12.89 -2.83 -12.87
N GLU A 496 13.33 -2.47 -14.07
CA GLU A 496 12.64 -2.84 -15.32
C GLU A 496 12.70 -4.33 -15.64
N GLU A 497 13.68 -5.04 -15.05
CA GLU A 497 13.84 -6.49 -15.10
C GLU A 497 13.00 -7.24 -14.04
N TYR A 498 12.21 -6.51 -13.25
CA TYR A 498 11.37 -7.04 -12.17
C TYR A 498 12.10 -7.97 -11.19
N PRO A 499 13.09 -7.42 -10.45
CA PRO A 499 13.83 -8.16 -9.43
C PRO A 499 12.92 -8.63 -8.30
N ASN A 500 13.47 -9.41 -7.37
CA ASN A 500 12.71 -10.05 -6.29
C ASN A 500 11.95 -9.05 -5.40
N ILE A 501 12.48 -7.84 -5.20
CA ILE A 501 11.79 -6.73 -4.52
C ILE A 501 10.51 -6.27 -5.24
N ILE A 502 10.36 -6.56 -6.54
CA ILE A 502 9.12 -6.38 -7.31
C ILE A 502 8.29 -7.67 -7.32
N ARG A 503 8.94 -8.81 -7.60
CA ARG A 503 8.26 -10.09 -7.80
C ARG A 503 7.56 -10.58 -6.53
N TRP A 504 8.22 -10.60 -5.38
CA TRP A 504 7.66 -11.20 -4.15
C TRP A 504 6.46 -10.46 -3.57
N PRO A 505 6.47 -9.11 -3.44
CA PRO A 505 5.25 -8.40 -3.05
C PRO A 505 4.09 -8.62 -4.03
N SER A 506 4.39 -8.66 -5.33
CA SER A 506 3.38 -8.89 -6.38
C SER A 506 2.80 -10.31 -6.32
N MET A 507 3.63 -11.31 -6.01
CA MET A 507 3.19 -12.69 -5.76
C MET A 507 2.25 -12.77 -4.55
N ILE A 508 2.61 -12.13 -3.42
CA ILE A 508 1.73 -12.09 -2.24
C ILE A 508 0.42 -11.37 -2.57
N PHE A 509 0.47 -10.28 -3.33
CA PHE A 509 -0.71 -9.57 -3.79
C PHE A 509 -1.63 -10.50 -4.61
N ARG A 510 -1.11 -11.16 -5.64
CA ARG A 510 -1.87 -12.11 -6.46
C ARG A 510 -2.49 -13.21 -5.61
N LEU A 511 -1.71 -13.88 -4.77
CA LEU A 511 -2.20 -15.01 -3.97
C LEU A 511 -3.28 -14.58 -2.96
N ALA A 512 -3.11 -13.42 -2.32
CA ALA A 512 -4.12 -12.87 -1.40
C ALA A 512 -5.42 -12.49 -2.14
N ASN A 513 -5.31 -11.90 -3.33
CA ASN A 513 -6.44 -11.60 -4.20
C ASN A 513 -7.20 -12.89 -4.58
N ASP A 514 -6.51 -13.88 -5.15
CA ASP A 514 -7.11 -15.13 -5.61
C ASP A 514 -7.82 -15.91 -4.49
N LEU A 515 -7.27 -15.90 -3.27
CA LEU A 515 -7.93 -16.49 -2.10
C LEU A 515 -9.31 -15.87 -1.83
N ALA A 516 -9.45 -14.57 -2.09
CA ALA A 516 -10.61 -13.77 -1.74
C ALA A 516 -11.64 -13.61 -2.86
N THR A 517 -11.22 -13.68 -4.13
CA THR A 517 -12.04 -13.30 -5.28
C THR A 517 -12.41 -14.47 -6.19
N SER A 518 -11.60 -15.54 -6.20
CA SER A 518 -11.71 -16.65 -7.17
C SER A 518 -13.12 -17.20 -7.35
N SER A 519 -13.86 -17.45 -6.27
CA SER A 519 -15.19 -18.03 -6.34
C SER A 519 -16.20 -17.14 -7.06
N ASP A 520 -16.10 -15.82 -6.93
CA ASP A 520 -17.04 -14.87 -7.55
C ASP A 520 -16.59 -14.51 -8.98
N GLU A 521 -15.29 -14.46 -9.22
CA GLU A 521 -14.67 -14.27 -10.54
C GLU A 521 -15.01 -15.41 -11.51
N VAL A 522 -14.81 -16.66 -11.07
CA VAL A 522 -15.14 -17.82 -11.89
C VAL A 522 -16.65 -17.87 -12.20
N LYS A 523 -17.52 -17.50 -11.25
CA LYS A 523 -18.98 -17.46 -11.48
C LYS A 523 -19.41 -16.40 -12.49
N ARG A 524 -18.76 -15.23 -12.50
CA ARG A 524 -19.07 -14.14 -13.45
C ARG A 524 -18.40 -14.32 -14.82
N GLY A 525 -17.52 -15.32 -14.94
CA GLY A 525 -16.88 -15.73 -16.17
C GLY A 525 -15.52 -15.08 -16.35
N ASP A 526 -14.51 -15.69 -15.73
CA ASP A 526 -13.12 -15.26 -15.75
C ASP A 526 -12.20 -16.50 -15.82
N VAL A 527 -10.90 -16.30 -16.05
CA VAL A 527 -9.87 -17.35 -16.08
C VAL A 527 -9.81 -18.09 -14.72
N PRO A 528 -9.54 -19.41 -14.71
CA PRO A 528 -9.20 -20.12 -13.49
C PRO A 528 -8.07 -19.39 -12.72
N LYS A 529 -8.28 -19.19 -11.42
CA LYS A 529 -7.29 -18.56 -10.53
C LYS A 529 -6.37 -19.61 -9.91
N ALA A 530 -5.43 -19.22 -9.05
CA ALA A 530 -4.47 -20.13 -8.43
C ALA A 530 -5.13 -21.38 -7.79
N ILE A 531 -6.26 -21.19 -7.10
CA ILE A 531 -7.02 -22.29 -6.47
C ILE A 531 -7.50 -23.30 -7.53
N GLN A 532 -8.12 -22.83 -8.61
CA GLN A 532 -8.65 -23.72 -9.65
C GLN A 532 -7.54 -24.39 -10.46
N CYS A 533 -6.44 -23.68 -10.74
CA CYS A 533 -5.28 -24.25 -11.43
C CYS A 533 -4.67 -25.39 -10.61
N TYR A 534 -4.48 -25.19 -9.29
CA TYR A 534 -3.96 -26.23 -8.40
C TYR A 534 -4.89 -27.44 -8.30
N MET A 535 -6.20 -27.21 -8.15
CA MET A 535 -7.19 -28.30 -8.12
C MET A 535 -7.19 -29.10 -9.43
N HIS A 536 -7.07 -28.41 -10.57
CA HIS A 536 -7.03 -29.05 -11.88
C HIS A 536 -5.76 -29.91 -12.07
N GLU A 537 -4.61 -29.40 -11.64
CA GLU A 537 -3.32 -30.07 -11.78
C GLU A 537 -3.17 -31.30 -10.86
N THR A 538 -3.67 -31.21 -9.62
CA THR A 538 -3.39 -32.22 -8.58
C THR A 538 -4.59 -33.12 -8.24
N GLY A 539 -5.82 -32.70 -8.60
CA GLY A 539 -7.05 -33.35 -8.15
C GLY A 539 -7.40 -33.07 -6.67
N ALA A 540 -6.72 -32.12 -6.02
CA ALA A 540 -6.96 -31.76 -4.63
C ALA A 540 -8.35 -31.12 -4.40
N SER A 541 -8.82 -31.15 -3.15
CA SER A 541 -10.06 -30.45 -2.78
C SER A 541 -9.84 -28.93 -2.76
N GLU A 542 -10.92 -28.14 -2.82
CA GLU A 542 -10.81 -26.68 -2.69
C GLU A 542 -10.22 -26.27 -1.33
N SER A 543 -10.49 -27.04 -0.27
CA SER A 543 -9.91 -26.78 1.07
C SER A 543 -8.40 -26.93 1.04
N ASP A 544 -7.89 -28.04 0.50
CA ASP A 544 -6.46 -28.32 0.40
C ASP A 544 -5.78 -27.32 -0.53
N ALA A 545 -6.44 -26.93 -1.63
CA ALA A 545 -5.94 -25.90 -2.54
C ALA A 545 -5.81 -24.54 -1.83
N ARG A 546 -6.83 -24.12 -1.07
CA ARG A 546 -6.76 -22.87 -0.28
C ARG A 546 -5.69 -22.92 0.80
N GLU A 547 -5.47 -24.07 1.43
CA GLU A 547 -4.37 -24.27 2.38
C GLU A 547 -3.02 -24.13 1.68
N HIS A 548 -2.83 -24.81 0.55
CA HIS A 548 -1.62 -24.69 -0.27
C HIS A 548 -1.32 -23.23 -0.68
N ILE A 549 -2.33 -22.46 -1.09
CA ILE A 549 -2.13 -21.04 -1.43
C ILE A 549 -1.73 -20.20 -0.20
N ARG A 550 -2.22 -20.52 1.00
CA ARG A 550 -1.77 -19.84 2.25
C ARG A 550 -0.32 -20.20 2.59
N ASP A 551 0.09 -21.44 2.35
CA ASP A 551 1.48 -21.88 2.52
C ASP A 551 2.40 -21.15 1.53
N LEU A 552 1.98 -20.97 0.28
CA LEU A 552 2.71 -20.18 -0.71
C LEU A 552 2.86 -18.72 -0.30
N ILE A 553 1.83 -18.10 0.28
CA ILE A 553 1.94 -16.74 0.85
C ILE A 553 3.01 -16.71 1.94
N THR A 554 2.98 -17.67 2.85
CA THR A 554 3.94 -17.77 3.96
C THR A 554 5.36 -17.94 3.44
N ALA A 555 5.59 -18.87 2.51
CA ALA A 555 6.89 -19.08 1.88
C ALA A 555 7.38 -17.82 1.12
N THR A 556 6.48 -17.12 0.43
CA THR A 556 6.83 -15.89 -0.28
C THR A 556 7.20 -14.75 0.67
N TRP A 557 6.55 -14.64 1.83
CA TRP A 557 6.95 -13.73 2.89
C TRP A 557 8.36 -14.01 3.41
N MET A 558 8.72 -15.28 3.61
CA MET A 558 10.06 -15.66 4.04
C MET A 558 11.12 -15.28 3.01
N LYS A 559 10.82 -15.43 1.71
CA LYS A 559 11.68 -14.95 0.62
C LYS A 559 11.82 -13.43 0.61
N MET A 560 10.71 -12.70 0.84
CA MET A 560 10.70 -11.23 0.92
C MET A 560 11.41 -10.69 2.17
N ASN A 561 11.43 -11.46 3.27
CA ASN A 561 12.20 -11.13 4.47
C ASN A 561 13.71 -11.31 4.28
N SER A 562 14.13 -12.11 3.29
CA SER A 562 15.54 -12.40 3.05
C SER A 562 16.22 -11.21 2.38
N LYS A 563 17.40 -10.86 2.88
CA LYS A 563 18.29 -9.91 2.23
C LYS A 563 19.13 -10.58 1.14
N ASP A 564 19.32 -11.89 1.24
CA ASP A 564 20.18 -12.68 0.36
C ASP A 564 19.45 -13.15 -0.91
N GLY A 565 18.12 -12.96 -0.97
CA GLY A 565 17.33 -13.20 -2.18
C GLY A 565 17.72 -12.32 -3.37
N ASP A 566 18.51 -11.26 -3.15
CA ASP A 566 19.20 -10.51 -4.19
C ASP A 566 20.72 -10.58 -3.89
N GLU A 567 21.41 -11.61 -4.39
CA GLU A 567 22.88 -11.63 -4.52
C GLU A 567 23.42 -10.46 -5.39
N ASN A 568 22.53 -9.59 -5.89
CA ASN A 568 22.88 -8.43 -6.69
C ASN A 568 23.22 -7.22 -5.79
N PRO A 569 24.47 -6.70 -5.84
CA PRO A 569 24.85 -5.47 -5.14
C PRO A 569 24.01 -4.24 -5.54
N ASP A 570 23.24 -4.31 -6.63
CA ASP A 570 22.34 -3.26 -7.09
C ASP A 570 21.13 -3.01 -6.16
N HIS A 571 20.82 -3.88 -5.19
CA HIS A 571 19.80 -3.58 -4.18
C HIS A 571 20.18 -2.36 -3.32
N LEU A 572 21.48 -2.03 -3.22
CA LEU A 572 21.96 -0.80 -2.58
C LEU A 572 21.55 0.48 -3.32
N LEU A 573 21.04 0.37 -4.56
CA LEU A 573 20.53 1.50 -5.34
C LEU A 573 19.13 1.94 -4.88
N LEU A 574 18.46 1.15 -4.03
CA LEU A 574 17.08 1.39 -3.60
C LEU A 574 17.03 2.07 -2.23
N SER A 575 16.18 3.08 -2.10
CA SER A 575 15.95 3.74 -0.81
C SER A 575 15.14 2.86 0.15
N ASN A 576 15.37 2.99 1.46
CA ASN A 576 14.56 2.33 2.48
C ASN A 576 13.06 2.63 2.36
N ASN A 577 12.70 3.84 1.91
CA ASN A 577 11.30 4.22 1.68
C ASN A 577 10.66 3.39 0.57
N PHE A 578 11.40 3.10 -0.50
CA PHE A 578 10.90 2.23 -1.58
C PHE A 578 10.78 0.77 -1.11
N ILE A 579 11.76 0.25 -0.37
CA ILE A 579 11.69 -1.11 0.19
C ILE A 579 10.48 -1.24 1.13
N ARG A 580 10.25 -0.23 1.99
CA ARG A 580 9.07 -0.17 2.86
C ARG A 580 7.77 -0.13 2.07
N PHE A 581 7.71 0.62 0.97
CA PHE A 581 6.57 0.64 0.07
C PHE A 581 6.30 -0.76 -0.52
N ALA A 582 7.34 -1.45 -0.99
CA ALA A 582 7.23 -2.79 -1.55
C ALA A 582 6.65 -3.80 -0.53
N ILE A 583 7.17 -3.81 0.70
CA ILE A 583 6.62 -4.63 1.78
C ILE A 583 5.17 -4.23 2.10
N ASN A 584 4.86 -2.93 2.09
CA ASN A 584 3.51 -2.45 2.37
C ASN A 584 2.50 -2.81 1.26
N LEU A 585 2.92 -3.03 0.02
CA LEU A 585 2.03 -3.58 -1.03
C LEU A 585 1.51 -4.97 -0.61
N ALA A 586 2.39 -5.85 -0.12
CA ALA A 586 2.01 -7.17 0.36
C ALA A 586 1.05 -7.09 1.57
N ARG A 587 1.36 -6.22 2.55
CA ARG A 587 0.49 -5.96 3.71
C ARG A 587 -0.87 -5.41 3.29
N MET A 588 -0.88 -4.51 2.31
CA MET A 588 -2.09 -3.88 1.82
C MET A 588 -2.98 -4.87 1.05
N ALA A 589 -2.38 -5.79 0.30
CA ALA A 589 -3.13 -6.86 -0.34
C ALA A 589 -3.76 -7.80 0.70
N GLN A 590 -2.99 -8.28 1.68
CA GLN A 590 -3.53 -9.13 2.74
C GLN A 590 -4.60 -8.40 3.55
N CYS A 591 -4.43 -7.10 3.83
CA CYS A 591 -5.47 -6.27 4.41
C CYS A 591 -6.73 -6.29 3.53
N THR A 592 -6.65 -5.83 2.29
CA THR A 592 -7.82 -5.69 1.40
C THR A 592 -8.60 -6.99 1.23
N TYR A 593 -7.90 -8.11 1.12
CA TYR A 593 -8.48 -9.41 0.79
C TYR A 593 -8.72 -10.33 1.99
N GLN A 594 -8.38 -9.90 3.21
CA GLN A 594 -8.50 -10.72 4.43
C GLN A 594 -9.89 -11.33 4.63
N ASN A 595 -10.94 -10.55 4.34
CA ASN A 595 -12.34 -10.91 4.57
C ASN A 595 -13.13 -11.00 3.24
N GLY A 596 -12.43 -11.41 2.17
CA GLY A 596 -12.93 -11.44 0.79
C GLY A 596 -12.67 -10.15 0.03
N ASP A 597 -13.34 -9.95 -1.12
CA ASP A 597 -13.07 -8.82 -2.03
C ASP A 597 -13.37 -7.42 -1.43
N GLY A 598 -12.40 -6.83 -0.73
CA GLY A 598 -12.50 -5.48 -0.17
C GLY A 598 -12.29 -4.34 -1.17
N HIS A 599 -11.88 -4.64 -2.41
CA HIS A 599 -11.70 -3.63 -3.46
C HIS A 599 -13.00 -3.41 -4.25
N THR A 600 -13.62 -4.50 -4.71
CA THR A 600 -14.86 -4.44 -5.48
C THR A 600 -16.08 -4.21 -4.57
N ILE A 601 -16.13 -4.90 -3.42
CA ILE A 601 -17.28 -4.88 -2.50
C ILE A 601 -17.02 -3.87 -1.38
N GLN A 602 -17.42 -2.62 -1.62
CA GLN A 602 -17.16 -1.47 -0.76
C GLN A 602 -17.60 -1.66 0.72
N HIS A 603 -18.66 -2.44 0.97
CA HIS A 603 -19.09 -2.75 2.33
C HIS A 603 -18.06 -3.54 3.15
N LYS A 604 -17.19 -4.32 2.50
CA LYS A 604 -16.14 -5.11 3.16
C LYS A 604 -14.94 -4.26 3.61
N SER A 605 -14.63 -3.18 2.89
CA SER A 605 -13.57 -2.25 3.26
C SER A 605 -14.06 -1.04 4.07
N LYS A 606 -15.36 -0.76 4.08
CA LYS A 606 -15.98 0.38 4.78
C LYS A 606 -15.53 0.54 6.24
N ASN A 607 -15.47 -0.55 7.01
CA ASN A 607 -15.10 -0.52 8.43
C ASN A 607 -13.62 -0.16 8.66
N ARG A 608 -12.78 -0.21 7.62
CA ARG A 608 -11.37 0.19 7.65
C ARG A 608 -11.17 1.57 7.05
N VAL A 609 -11.91 1.89 5.99
CA VAL A 609 -11.92 3.21 5.36
C VAL A 609 -12.39 4.28 6.33
N LEU A 610 -13.50 4.06 7.02
CA LEU A 610 -14.12 5.07 7.89
C LEU A 610 -13.17 5.56 9.02
N PRO A 611 -12.54 4.70 9.84
CA PRO A 611 -11.62 5.15 10.89
C PRO A 611 -10.35 5.83 10.37
N LEU A 612 -9.92 5.52 9.15
CA LEU A 612 -8.70 6.08 8.58
C LEU A 612 -8.92 7.43 7.90
N LEU A 613 -10.06 7.60 7.21
CA LEU A 613 -10.29 8.72 6.31
C LEU A 613 -11.40 9.67 6.75
N VAL A 614 -12.33 9.21 7.60
CA VAL A 614 -13.56 9.96 7.91
C VAL A 614 -13.66 10.30 9.38
N HIS A 615 -13.41 9.34 10.27
CA HIS A 615 -13.58 9.52 11.70
C HIS A 615 -12.24 9.88 12.36
N PRO A 616 -12.08 11.11 12.89
CA PRO A 616 -10.91 11.45 13.66
C PRO A 616 -10.90 10.69 14.99
N VAL A 617 -9.70 10.53 15.56
CA VAL A 617 -9.52 9.98 16.90
C VAL A 617 -9.97 11.01 17.93
N SER A 618 -10.77 10.57 18.90
CA SER A 618 -11.30 11.46 19.94
C SER A 618 -10.21 12.00 20.87
N LEU A 619 -10.20 13.33 21.05
CA LEU A 619 -9.34 14.05 21.98
C LEU A 619 -9.98 14.28 23.37
N ILE A 620 -11.21 13.81 23.62
CA ILE A 620 -12.02 14.16 24.82
C ILE A 620 -11.37 13.74 26.16
N ASN A 621 -10.30 12.95 26.12
CA ASN A 621 -9.55 12.47 27.29
C ASN A 621 -8.10 13.02 27.35
N LEU A 622 -7.82 14.18 26.74
CA LEU A 622 -6.52 14.87 26.81
C LEU A 622 -6.48 15.94 27.92
#